data_AF-A0AAE7MNN7-F1
#
_entry.id   AF-A0AAE7MNN7-F1
#
_cell.length_a   1.000
_cell.length_b   1.000
_cell.length_c   1.000
_cell.angle_alpha   90.00
_cell.angle_beta   90.00
_cell.angle_gamma   90.00
#
_symmetry.space_group_name_H-M   'P 1'
#
loop_
_entity.id
_entity.type
_entity.pdbx_description
1 polymer ?
#
loop_
_entity_poly.entity_id
_entity_poly.type
_entity_poly.pdbx_seq_one_letter_code
_entity_poly.pdbx_strand_id
1 'polypeptide(L)'
;MSEIGKEIRLDLIVNGTRKTFTQSHVPYSKALDYTDGEAKLFKKDDEGNDIAPSARELTEFRAEFVAGLFDDKDLTGSVLLDGIDAWDRDLIMEIIMYRVLGYEKDVEESDPTDKKDPKGKKDGK
;
A
#
# COMPACT_ATOMS: atom_id res chain seq x y z
N MET A 1 -9.66 -3.35 20.95
CA MET A 1 -9.27 -4.08 19.72
C MET A 1 -9.98 -3.37 18.57
N SER A 2 -9.27 -2.46 17.90
CA SER A 2 -9.82 -1.59 16.84
C SER A 2 -10.16 -2.40 15.59
N GLU A 3 -11.31 -2.16 14.97
CA GLU A 3 -11.81 -2.86 13.78
C GLU A 3 -11.38 -2.21 12.45
N ILE A 4 -10.46 -1.25 12.48
CA ILE A 4 -10.01 -0.56 11.28
C ILE A 4 -8.91 -1.40 10.60
N GLY A 5 -9.20 -1.94 9.40
CA GLY A 5 -8.19 -2.47 8.49
C GLY A 5 -8.03 -3.99 8.40
N LYS A 6 -9.08 -4.81 8.37
CA LYS A 6 -8.96 -6.28 8.23
C LYS A 6 -8.57 -6.76 6.82
N GLU A 7 -8.71 -5.95 5.78
CA GLU A 7 -8.50 -6.37 4.38
C GLU A 7 -7.65 -5.35 3.60
N ILE A 8 -6.74 -5.84 2.77
CA ILE A 8 -6.06 -5.04 1.74
C ILE A 8 -6.92 -5.09 0.50
N ARG A 9 -7.27 -3.93 -0.07
CA ARG A 9 -7.98 -3.81 -1.34
C ARG A 9 -7.16 -2.96 -2.30
N LEU A 10 -6.86 -3.52 -3.48
CA LEU A 10 -6.16 -2.84 -4.56
C LEU A 10 -7.08 -2.76 -5.78
N ASP A 11 -7.35 -1.55 -6.24
CA ASP A 11 -8.06 -1.32 -7.49
C ASP A 11 -7.03 -0.83 -8.51
N LEU A 12 -6.69 -1.68 -9.49
CA LEU A 12 -5.62 -1.45 -10.45
C LEU A 12 -6.15 -1.38 -11.88
N ILE A 13 -5.47 -0.64 -12.75
CA ILE A 13 -5.73 -0.69 -14.20
C ILE A 13 -4.86 -1.77 -14.83
N VAL A 14 -5.48 -2.88 -15.23
CA VAL A 14 -4.79 -4.00 -15.91
C VAL A 14 -5.29 -4.05 -17.34
N ASN A 15 -4.39 -3.86 -18.31
CA ASN A 15 -4.74 -3.83 -19.74
C ASN A 15 -5.88 -2.85 -20.07
N GLY A 16 -5.87 -1.68 -19.44
CA GLY A 16 -6.90 -0.64 -19.63
C GLY A 16 -8.22 -0.91 -18.93
N THR A 17 -8.35 -1.99 -18.15
CA THR A 17 -9.56 -2.34 -17.40
C THR A 17 -9.30 -2.32 -15.90
N ARG A 18 -10.24 -1.78 -15.12
CA ARG A 18 -10.15 -1.82 -13.65
C ARG A 18 -10.32 -3.25 -13.16
N LYS A 19 -9.33 -3.78 -12.42
CA LYS A 19 -9.37 -5.06 -11.70
C LYS A 19 -9.19 -4.80 -10.21
N THR A 20 -9.95 -5.50 -9.39
CA THR A 20 -9.87 -5.40 -7.93
C THR A 20 -9.24 -6.67 -7.37
N PHE A 21 -8.25 -6.51 -6.49
CA PHE A 21 -7.61 -7.57 -5.74
C PHE A 21 -7.85 -7.36 -4.24
N THR A 22 -8.11 -8.42 -3.51
CA THR A 22 -8.39 -8.37 -2.06
C THR A 22 -7.60 -9.42 -1.30
N GLN A 23 -7.07 -9.06 -0.14
CA GLN A 23 -6.40 -9.98 0.78
C GLN A 23 -6.80 -9.68 2.24
N SER A 24 -7.47 -10.63 2.88
CA SER A 24 -8.02 -10.43 4.23
C SER A 24 -7.09 -10.91 5.35
N HIS A 25 -6.11 -11.78 5.06
CA HIS A 25 -5.18 -12.28 6.08
C HIS A 25 -3.73 -12.16 5.62
N VAL A 26 -2.91 -11.46 6.41
CA VAL A 26 -1.47 -11.42 6.26
C VAL A 26 -0.86 -12.04 7.52
N PRO A 27 -0.21 -13.21 7.43
CA PRO A 27 0.40 -13.83 8.60
C PRO A 27 1.65 -13.04 9.03
N TYR A 28 1.94 -13.02 10.32
CA TYR A 28 3.09 -12.30 10.88
C TYR A 28 4.43 -12.73 10.26
N SER A 29 4.54 -13.97 9.77
CA SER A 29 5.72 -14.43 9.02
C SER A 29 6.04 -13.53 7.82
N LYS A 30 5.04 -12.89 7.20
CA LYS A 30 5.28 -11.95 6.09
C LYS A 30 5.99 -10.68 6.53
N ALA A 31 5.80 -10.24 7.78
CA ALA A 31 6.56 -9.13 8.33
C ALA A 31 8.05 -9.50 8.45
N LEU A 32 8.34 -10.72 8.91
CA LEU A 32 9.71 -11.24 8.99
C LEU A 32 10.34 -11.39 7.59
N ASP A 33 9.60 -11.97 6.65
CA ASP A 33 10.02 -12.13 5.25
C ASP A 33 10.38 -10.76 4.63
N TYR A 34 9.55 -9.74 4.89
CA TYR A 34 9.81 -8.37 4.42
C TYR A 34 11.09 -7.80 5.01
N THR A 35 11.24 -7.83 6.34
CA THR A 35 12.41 -7.24 7.01
C THR A 35 13.71 -7.94 6.59
N ASP A 36 13.68 -9.26 6.47
CA ASP A 36 14.84 -10.03 6.02
C ASP A 36 15.14 -9.78 4.54
N GLY A 37 14.10 -9.65 3.71
CA GLY A 37 14.23 -9.38 2.28
C GLY A 37 14.80 -7.99 2.01
N GLU A 38 14.28 -6.96 2.67
CA GLU A 38 14.74 -5.58 2.51
C GLU A 38 16.18 -5.42 3.01
N ALA A 39 16.54 -6.03 4.14
CA ALA A 39 17.91 -6.00 4.67
C ALA A 39 18.92 -6.62 3.69
N LYS A 40 18.54 -7.67 2.95
CA LYS A 40 19.40 -8.32 1.94
C LYS A 40 19.68 -7.45 0.73
N LEU A 41 18.93 -6.38 0.50
CA LEU A 41 19.20 -5.44 -0.59
C LEU A 41 20.39 -4.53 -0.31
N PHE A 42 20.73 -4.34 0.97
CA PHE A 42 21.91 -3.58 1.37
C PHE A 42 23.16 -4.38 1.02
N LYS A 43 24.07 -3.74 0.28
CA LYS A 43 25.35 -4.31 -0.13
C LYS A 43 26.45 -3.74 0.77
N LYS A 44 27.60 -4.41 0.80
CA LYS A 44 28.81 -3.86 1.41
C LYS A 44 29.76 -3.39 0.32
N ASP A 45 30.39 -2.23 0.51
CA ASP A 45 31.55 -1.84 -0.29
C ASP A 45 32.83 -2.56 0.18
N ASP A 46 33.95 -2.30 -0.49
CA ASP A 46 35.25 -2.89 -0.16
C ASP A 46 35.78 -2.47 1.24
N GLU A 47 35.20 -1.43 1.83
CA GLU A 47 35.54 -0.90 3.16
C GLU A 47 34.57 -1.42 4.25
N GLY A 48 33.53 -2.16 3.88
CA GLY A 48 32.52 -2.72 4.77
C GLY A 48 31.38 -1.76 5.13
N ASN A 49 31.26 -0.61 4.45
CA ASN A 49 30.15 0.32 4.63
C ASN A 49 28.89 -0.21 3.94
N ASP A 50 27.72 0.14 4.49
CA ASP A 50 26.44 -0.19 3.87
C ASP A 50 26.17 0.69 2.64
N ILE A 51 25.97 0.05 1.50
CA ILE A 51 25.44 0.65 0.29
C ILE A 51 23.95 0.33 0.22
N ALA A 52 23.12 1.36 0.34
CA ALA A 52 21.68 1.24 0.15
C ALA A 52 21.34 0.87 -1.30
N PRO A 53 20.26 0.09 -1.54
CA PRO A 53 19.77 -0.15 -2.89
C PRO A 53 19.31 1.15 -3.56
N SER A 54 19.29 1.16 -4.89
CA SER A 54 18.64 2.25 -5.62
C SER A 54 17.14 2.32 -5.29
N ALA A 55 16.54 3.51 -5.45
CA ALA A 55 15.10 3.69 -5.26
C ALA A 55 14.27 2.73 -6.14
N ARG A 56 14.77 2.44 -7.35
CA ARG A 56 14.13 1.50 -8.27
C ARG A 56 14.17 0.07 -7.74
N GLU A 57 15.35 -0.44 -7.38
CA GLU A 57 15.51 -1.80 -6.82
C GLU A 57 14.62 -1.98 -5.58
N LEU A 58 14.58 -0.97 -4.71
CA LEU A 58 13.75 -0.98 -3.52
C LEU A 58 12.25 -0.99 -3.84
N THR A 59 11.83 -0.20 -4.83
CA THR A 59 10.43 -0.12 -5.26
C THR A 59 9.96 -1.42 -5.91
N GLU A 60 10.78 -2.00 -6.78
CA GLU A 60 10.49 -3.29 -7.42
C GLU A 60 10.40 -4.41 -6.38
N PHE A 61 11.34 -4.49 -5.43
CA PHE A 61 11.26 -5.45 -4.32
C PHE A 61 9.95 -5.32 -3.52
N ARG A 62 9.60 -4.09 -3.14
CA ARG A 62 8.39 -3.82 -2.35
C ARG A 62 7.12 -4.16 -3.13
N ALA A 63 7.07 -3.85 -4.42
CA ALA A 63 5.96 -4.21 -5.28
C ALA A 63 5.78 -5.72 -5.37
N GLU A 64 6.87 -6.46 -5.60
CA GLU A 64 6.82 -7.93 -5.67
C GLU A 64 6.44 -8.55 -4.34
N PHE A 65 6.94 -8.01 -3.23
CA PHE A 65 6.53 -8.44 -1.91
C PHE A 65 5.03 -8.24 -1.68
N VAL A 66 4.50 -7.05 -1.96
CA VAL A 66 3.07 -6.74 -1.79
C VAL A 66 2.19 -7.59 -2.68
N ALA A 67 2.56 -7.76 -3.95
CA ALA A 67 1.86 -8.65 -4.88
C ALA A 67 1.81 -10.09 -4.34
N GLY A 68 2.93 -10.58 -3.79
CA GLY A 68 3.06 -11.89 -3.15
C GLY A 68 2.28 -12.07 -1.85
N LEU A 69 1.61 -11.04 -1.32
CA LEU A 69 0.66 -11.17 -0.22
C LEU A 69 -0.69 -11.76 -0.66
N PHE A 70 -1.04 -11.61 -1.95
CA PHE A 70 -2.33 -12.01 -2.49
C PHE A 70 -2.31 -13.45 -2.98
N ASP A 71 -3.44 -14.14 -2.81
CA ASP A 71 -3.61 -15.49 -3.36
C ASP A 71 -3.77 -15.50 -4.90
N ASP A 72 -4.23 -14.38 -5.48
CA ASP A 72 -4.39 -14.21 -6.94
C ASP A 72 -3.02 -14.15 -7.64
N LYS A 73 -2.69 -15.19 -8.41
CA LYS A 73 -1.41 -15.32 -9.12
C LYS A 73 -1.27 -14.39 -10.32
N ASP A 74 -2.35 -13.75 -10.76
CA ASP A 74 -2.30 -12.72 -11.79
C ASP A 74 -1.72 -11.40 -11.26
N LEU A 75 -1.71 -11.20 -9.93
CA LEU A 75 -1.07 -10.04 -9.33
C LEU A 75 0.43 -10.29 -9.17
N THR A 76 1.22 -9.76 -10.09
CA THR A 76 2.68 -9.63 -9.96
C THR A 76 3.05 -8.20 -9.57
N GLY A 77 4.27 -7.96 -9.12
CA GLY A 77 4.75 -6.62 -8.82
C GLY A 77 4.84 -5.76 -10.08
N SER A 78 5.12 -6.32 -11.25
CA SER A 78 4.99 -5.58 -12.52
C SER A 78 3.55 -5.14 -12.77
N VAL A 79 2.56 -6.03 -12.60
CA VAL A 79 1.13 -5.69 -12.73
C VAL A 79 0.72 -4.64 -11.71
N LEU A 80 1.27 -4.72 -10.49
CA LEU A 80 1.05 -3.73 -9.45
C LEU A 80 1.61 -2.36 -9.84
N LEU A 81 2.88 -2.29 -10.27
CA LEU A 81 3.54 -1.05 -10.65
C LEU A 81 2.91 -0.39 -11.87
N ASP A 82 2.55 -1.18 -12.88
CA ASP A 82 1.92 -0.66 -14.10
C ASP A 82 0.45 -0.26 -13.87
N GLY A 83 -0.21 -0.88 -12.88
CA GLY A 83 -1.63 -0.70 -12.62
C GLY A 83 -1.98 0.36 -11.57
N ILE A 84 -1.02 0.78 -10.75
CA ILE A 84 -1.16 1.88 -9.78
C ILE A 84 -1.09 3.22 -10.53
N ASP A 85 -1.97 4.17 -10.17
CA ASP A 85 -1.86 5.55 -10.65
C ASP A 85 -0.63 6.22 -10.02
N ALA A 86 0.11 7.02 -10.79
CA ALA A 86 1.30 7.72 -10.30
C ALA A 86 1.01 8.65 -9.10
N TRP A 87 -0.25 9.09 -8.92
CA TRP A 87 -0.67 9.82 -7.73
C TRP A 87 -0.65 8.94 -6.47
N ASP A 88 -1.00 7.66 -6.59
CA ASP A 88 -1.08 6.69 -5.49
C ASP A 88 0.28 6.03 -5.20
N ARG A 89 1.39 6.73 -5.47
CA ARG A 89 2.77 6.20 -5.36
C ARG A 89 3.12 5.64 -3.97
N ASP A 90 2.45 6.12 -2.92
CA ASP A 90 2.72 5.74 -1.54
C ASP A 90 1.97 4.47 -1.12
N LEU A 91 1.01 3.99 -1.93
CA LEU A 91 0.12 2.86 -1.61
C LEU A 91 0.89 1.58 -1.22
N ILE A 92 1.95 1.25 -1.96
CA ILE A 92 2.79 0.07 -1.67
C ILE A 92 3.40 0.18 -0.28
N MET A 93 3.92 1.36 0.08
CA MET A 93 4.51 1.60 1.39
C MET A 93 3.47 1.68 2.50
N GLU A 94 2.29 2.25 2.24
CA GLU A 94 1.20 2.25 3.21
C GLU A 94 0.78 0.81 3.57
N ILE A 95 0.67 -0.09 2.58
CA ILE A 95 0.35 -1.50 2.82
C ILE A 95 1.42 -2.14 3.68
N ILE A 96 2.70 -1.92 3.36
CA ILE A 96 3.81 -2.46 4.15
C ILE A 96 3.73 -1.93 5.59
N MET A 97 3.65 -0.61 5.78
CA MET A 97 3.67 -0.02 7.12
C MET A 97 2.48 -0.45 7.96
N TYR A 98 1.27 -0.30 7.44
CA TYR A 98 0.06 -0.43 8.26
C TYR A 98 -0.52 -1.85 8.28
N ARG A 99 -0.28 -2.66 7.23
CA ARG A 99 -0.87 -4.01 7.12
C ARG A 99 0.14 -5.11 7.39
N VAL A 100 1.40 -4.90 7.05
CA VAL A 100 2.46 -5.91 7.21
C VAL A 100 3.20 -5.69 8.52
N LEU A 101 3.68 -4.46 8.75
CA LEU A 101 4.48 -4.12 9.94
C LEU A 101 3.62 -3.70 11.14
N GLY A 102 2.34 -3.39 10.92
CA GLY A 102 1.38 -3.10 11.98
C GLY A 102 1.60 -1.75 12.67
N TYR A 103 2.22 -0.78 11.98
CA TYR A 103 2.22 0.60 12.44
C TYR A 103 0.78 1.13 12.52
N GLU A 104 0.53 2.02 13.47
CA GLU A 104 -0.74 2.74 13.53
C GLU A 104 -0.73 3.81 12.43
N LYS A 105 -1.81 3.89 11.66
CA LYS A 105 -2.02 5.02 10.75
C LYS A 105 -2.49 6.17 11.61
N ASP A 106 -1.72 7.26 11.66
CA ASP A 106 -2.20 8.52 12.22
C ASP A 106 -3.46 8.89 11.45
N VAL A 107 -4.61 8.77 12.09
CA VAL A 107 -5.86 9.25 11.53
C VAL A 107 -5.75 10.76 11.57
N GLU A 108 -5.47 11.39 10.42
CA GLU A 108 -5.73 12.82 10.28
C GLU A 108 -7.18 13.04 10.69
N GLU A 109 -7.34 13.74 11.81
CA GLU A 109 -8.62 14.10 12.39
C GLU A 109 -9.36 14.90 11.31
N SER A 110 -10.31 14.27 10.60
CA SER A 110 -11.11 14.94 9.60
C SER A 110 -11.83 16.10 10.30
N ASP A 111 -11.42 17.33 10.00
CA ASP A 111 -12.02 18.54 10.55
C ASP A 111 -13.57 18.48 10.35
N PRO A 112 -14.39 18.45 11.42
CA PRO A 112 -15.82 18.20 11.30
C PRO A 112 -16.64 19.35 10.69
N THR A 113 -16.01 20.36 10.07
CA THR A 113 -16.68 21.61 9.72
C THR A 113 -17.50 21.57 8.42
N ASP A 114 -17.48 20.47 7.64
CA ASP A 114 -18.27 20.32 6.41
C ASP A 114 -19.64 19.62 6.59
N LYS A 115 -20.32 19.85 7.71
CA LYS A 115 -21.77 19.57 7.85
C LYS A 115 -22.59 20.83 8.06
N LYS A 116 -22.80 21.57 6.97
CA LYS A 116 -24.06 22.33 6.77
C LYS A 116 -24.60 22.05 5.36
N ASP A 117 -25.24 20.90 5.26
CA ASP A 117 -26.17 20.59 4.18
C ASP A 117 -27.49 21.41 4.29
N PRO A 118 -28.28 21.48 3.22
CA PRO A 118 -28.97 22.69 2.77
C PRO A 118 -30.47 22.66 3.10
N LYS A 119 -31.13 23.81 3.07
CA LYS A 119 -32.59 23.85 2.97
C LYS A 119 -33.04 24.94 2.01
N GLY A 120 -33.62 24.49 0.90
CA GLY A 120 -34.01 25.29 -0.24
C GLY A 120 -35.26 26.15 -0.04
N LYS A 121 -35.48 26.92 -1.12
CA LYS A 121 -36.68 27.64 -1.57
C LYS A 121 -37.99 27.43 -0.78
N LYS A 122 -38.65 28.55 -0.47
CA LYS A 122 -40.10 28.69 -0.68
C LYS A 122 -40.39 30.02 -1.37
N ASP A 123 -41.08 29.91 -2.50
CA ASP A 123 -41.72 31.00 -3.23
C ASP A 123 -42.96 31.54 -2.48
N GLY A 124 -43.30 32.81 -2.72
CA GLY A 124 -44.68 33.31 -2.75
C GLY A 124 -45.23 34.01 -1.51
N LYS A 125 -45.28 35.35 -1.51
CA LYS A 125 -46.46 36.17 -1.85
C LYS A 125 -46.10 37.66 -1.80
#